data_AF-A0ABD5P1H0-F1
#
_entry.id   AF-A0ABD5P1H0-F1
#
_cell.length_a   1.000
_cell.length_b   1.000
_cell.length_c   1.000
_cell.angle_alpha   90.00
_cell.angle_beta   90.00
_cell.angle_gamma   90.00
#
_symmetry.space_group_name_H-M   'P 1'
#
loop_
_entity.id
_entity.type
_entity.pdbx_description
1 polymer ?
#
loop_
_entity_poly.entity_id
_entity_poly.type
_entity_poly.pdbx_seq_one_letter_code
_entity_poly.pdbx_strand_id
1 'polypeptide(L)'
;MSVRSRFVVFAAVVLVTVAGVGVAGLVTEQGATERPTVDQQQFQPSAIDAPTVDRGGAITYDDDGESKTVVIDVAHSNDVAEEDLEPVVSALTAGGHTVQYHESSDDFDSEPAARLNETLRGADALIVVDPGTRYTAEEAAGVSAFADAGGRVLFAAGPDSGGLGGLLGLLIGAQPTNGEFASVTSPVGIAYDTGYLYNMEEYENNYKSIYATPSSDSELTDGVDRVVFDSPTQVVADGQTLLTTLEGTEHSETREAGEYGVVARSGNAIAVGDPGFMSSQNYNRADNDVLLGNVLEFLVTGEKEAGVPEEPSTERDTVPQSGSSAPRVPGE
;
A
#
# COMPACT_ATOMS: atom_id res chain seq x y z
N MET A 1 6.21 -60.83 -64.04
CA MET A 1 6.82 -61.04 -62.71
C MET A 1 5.73 -61.53 -61.76
N SER A 2 5.82 -62.77 -61.27
CA SER A 2 4.76 -63.37 -60.42
C SER A 2 4.70 -62.71 -59.05
N VAL A 3 3.55 -62.78 -58.36
CA VAL A 3 3.33 -62.18 -57.04
C VAL A 3 4.41 -62.60 -56.03
N ARG A 4 4.89 -63.84 -56.11
CA ARG A 4 6.02 -64.35 -55.31
C ARG A 4 7.33 -63.62 -55.58
N SER A 5 7.61 -63.27 -56.83
CA SER A 5 8.82 -62.54 -57.21
C SER A 5 8.80 -61.09 -56.74
N ARG A 6 7.61 -60.45 -56.69
CA ARG A 6 7.45 -59.11 -56.12
C ARG A 6 7.61 -59.10 -54.60
N PHE A 7 7.12 -60.13 -53.91
CA PHE A 7 7.25 -60.26 -52.45
C PHE A 7 8.70 -60.48 -52.02
N VAL A 8 9.47 -61.28 -52.77
CA VAL A 8 10.90 -61.49 -52.51
C VAL A 8 11.71 -60.21 -52.71
N VAL A 9 11.41 -59.44 -53.76
CA VAL A 9 12.07 -58.15 -53.99
C VAL A 9 11.72 -57.15 -52.90
N PHE A 10 10.44 -57.08 -52.50
CA PHE A 10 10.01 -56.21 -51.40
C PHE A 10 10.70 -56.56 -50.07
N ALA A 11 10.73 -57.85 -49.71
CA ALA A 11 11.40 -58.31 -48.49
C ALA A 11 12.91 -58.01 -48.53
N ALA A 12 13.56 -58.19 -49.69
CA ALA A 12 14.97 -57.84 -49.85
C ALA A 12 15.23 -56.33 -49.70
N VAL A 13 14.38 -55.49 -50.29
CA VAL A 13 14.50 -54.03 -50.14
C VAL A 13 14.29 -53.61 -48.69
N VAL A 14 13.25 -54.12 -48.01
CA VAL A 14 13.01 -53.81 -46.58
C VAL A 14 14.20 -54.23 -45.72
N LEU A 15 14.75 -55.42 -45.94
CA LEU A 15 15.87 -55.93 -45.16
C LEU A 15 17.16 -55.13 -45.39
N VAL A 16 17.43 -54.70 -46.63
CA VAL A 16 18.54 -53.79 -46.95
C VAL A 16 18.33 -52.41 -46.32
N THR A 17 17.09 -51.91 -46.28
CA THR A 17 16.79 -50.60 -45.68
C THR A 17 16.95 -50.63 -44.16
N VAL A 18 16.46 -51.69 -43.50
CA VAL A 18 16.59 -51.88 -42.05
C VAL A 18 18.04 -52.14 -41.64
N ALA A 19 18.79 -52.92 -42.42
CA ALA A 19 20.22 -53.13 -42.20
C ALA A 19 21.04 -51.85 -42.42
N GLY A 20 20.66 -51.00 -43.39
CA GLY A 20 21.30 -49.71 -43.64
C GLY A 20 21.14 -48.72 -42.49
N VAL A 21 19.94 -48.65 -41.89
CA VAL A 21 19.67 -47.79 -40.71
C VAL A 21 20.39 -48.31 -39.46
N GLY A 22 20.49 -49.64 -39.29
CA GLY A 22 21.21 -50.25 -38.17
C GLY A 22 22.72 -50.03 -38.21
N VAL A 23 23.33 -50.01 -39.40
CA VAL A 23 24.78 -49.77 -39.55
C VAL A 23 25.12 -48.27 -39.53
N ALA A 24 24.26 -47.39 -40.04
CA ALA A 24 24.46 -45.95 -39.93
C ALA A 24 24.56 -45.49 -38.47
N GLY A 25 23.72 -46.05 -37.58
CA GLY A 25 23.78 -45.77 -36.14
C GLY A 25 25.00 -46.35 -35.40
N LEU A 26 25.70 -47.33 -35.97
CA LEU A 26 26.91 -47.95 -35.37
C LEU A 26 28.22 -47.34 -35.89
N VAL A 27 28.21 -46.70 -37.05
CA VAL A 27 29.40 -46.07 -37.66
C VAL A 27 29.47 -44.57 -37.37
N THR A 28 28.35 -43.92 -37.05
CA THR A 28 28.41 -42.60 -36.42
C THR A 28 28.69 -42.79 -34.93
N GLU A 29 29.96 -42.71 -34.53
CA GLU A 29 30.31 -42.12 -33.24
C GLU A 29 29.78 -40.68 -33.26
N GLN A 30 28.48 -40.51 -33.07
CA GLN A 30 27.98 -39.35 -32.36
C GLN A 30 28.52 -39.60 -30.95
N GLY A 31 29.76 -39.14 -30.74
CA GLY A 31 30.34 -39.05 -29.42
C GLY A 31 29.25 -38.58 -28.50
N ALA A 32 29.12 -39.23 -27.34
CA ALA A 32 28.28 -38.73 -26.29
C ALA A 32 28.54 -37.23 -26.26
N THR A 33 27.60 -36.44 -26.77
CA THR A 33 27.62 -35.02 -26.53
C THR A 33 27.62 -35.02 -25.03
N GLU A 34 28.73 -34.59 -24.43
CA GLU A 34 28.75 -34.24 -23.02
C GLU A 34 27.47 -33.45 -22.87
N ARG A 35 26.48 -34.07 -22.20
CA ARG A 35 25.29 -33.34 -21.82
C ARG A 35 25.90 -32.18 -21.09
N PRO A 36 25.76 -30.92 -21.57
CA PRO A 36 26.32 -29.82 -20.83
C PRO A 36 25.72 -30.01 -19.45
N THR A 37 26.56 -30.35 -18.47
CA THR A 37 26.14 -30.27 -17.08
C THR A 37 25.85 -28.81 -16.98
N VAL A 38 24.55 -28.51 -16.95
CA VAL A 38 24.04 -27.17 -16.74
C VAL A 38 24.41 -26.90 -15.28
N ASP A 39 25.68 -26.54 -15.07
CA ASP A 39 26.22 -26.09 -13.80
C ASP A 39 25.81 -24.63 -13.65
N GLN A 40 24.50 -24.45 -13.69
CA GLN A 40 23.86 -23.18 -13.48
C GLN A 40 23.54 -23.17 -11.99
N GLN A 41 24.16 -22.22 -11.29
CA GLN A 41 24.08 -22.10 -9.83
C GLN A 41 22.62 -22.13 -9.34
N GLN A 42 21.65 -21.64 -10.13
CA GLN A 42 20.23 -21.67 -9.78
C GLN A 42 19.58 -23.07 -9.72
N PHE A 43 20.25 -24.14 -10.14
CA PHE A 43 19.78 -25.53 -9.96
C PHE A 43 20.56 -26.29 -8.88
N GLN A 44 21.50 -25.62 -8.21
CA GLN A 44 22.24 -26.21 -7.09
C GLN A 44 21.37 -26.12 -5.83
N PRO A 45 21.09 -27.23 -5.11
CA PRO A 45 20.27 -27.21 -3.91
C PRO A 45 20.76 -26.24 -2.82
N SER A 46 22.07 -26.01 -2.76
CA SER A 46 22.71 -25.06 -1.85
C SER A 46 22.53 -23.59 -2.25
N ALA A 47 22.00 -23.31 -3.45
CA ALA A 47 21.58 -21.98 -3.89
C ALA A 47 20.07 -21.75 -3.71
N ILE A 48 19.34 -22.73 -3.17
CA ILE A 48 17.91 -22.63 -2.84
C ILE A 48 17.70 -22.02 -1.45
N ASP A 49 18.72 -22.04 -0.59
CA ASP A 49 18.72 -21.30 0.67
C ASP A 49 18.93 -19.81 0.37
N ALA A 50 17.89 -19.16 -0.15
CA ALA A 50 17.84 -17.71 -0.15
C ALA A 50 17.87 -17.25 1.32
N PRO A 51 18.70 -16.25 1.67
CA PRO A 51 18.72 -15.72 3.03
C PRO A 51 17.29 -15.25 3.36
N THR A 52 16.67 -15.93 4.32
CA THR A 52 15.38 -15.49 4.85
C THR A 52 15.65 -14.26 5.69
N VAL A 53 14.98 -13.16 5.38
CA VAL A 53 14.95 -12.01 6.28
C VAL A 53 14.42 -12.45 7.63
N ASP A 54 15.01 -11.93 8.69
CA ASP A 54 14.60 -12.22 10.06
C ASP A 54 13.10 -11.93 10.20
N ARG A 55 12.39 -12.93 10.73
CA ARG A 55 10.98 -12.80 11.11
C ARG A 55 10.86 -13.11 12.58
N GLY A 56 10.45 -12.12 13.36
CA GLY A 56 10.31 -12.28 14.79
C GLY A 56 10.25 -10.94 15.46
N GLY A 57 9.23 -10.74 16.28
CA GLY A 57 8.94 -9.42 16.81
C GLY A 57 7.47 -9.31 17.17
N ALA A 58 7.20 -8.56 18.22
CA ALA A 58 5.86 -8.10 18.55
C ALA A 58 5.90 -6.58 18.42
N ILE A 59 4.80 -6.00 17.95
CA ILE A 59 4.67 -4.55 17.90
C ILE A 59 4.65 -4.06 19.33
N THR A 60 5.67 -3.30 19.71
CA THR A 60 5.80 -2.67 21.04
C THR A 60 6.13 -1.21 20.85
N TYR A 61 5.58 -0.37 21.71
CA TYR A 61 5.79 1.06 21.71
C TYR A 61 5.61 1.60 23.12
N ASP A 62 6.19 2.77 23.40
CA ASP A 62 5.98 3.46 24.66
C ASP A 62 4.77 4.40 24.53
N ASP A 63 4.00 4.53 25.62
CA ASP A 63 2.91 5.50 25.71
C ASP A 63 2.99 6.26 27.04
N ASP A 64 2.22 7.35 27.15
CA ASP A 64 2.12 8.17 28.36
C ASP A 64 1.13 7.59 29.40
N GLY A 65 0.56 6.42 29.14
CA GLY A 65 -0.48 5.77 29.92
C GLY A 65 -1.87 6.34 29.71
N GLU A 66 -2.05 7.33 28.84
CA GLU A 66 -3.37 7.87 28.51
C GLU A 66 -4.08 7.02 27.45
N SER A 67 -5.34 6.66 27.72
CA SER A 67 -6.17 6.00 26.71
C SER A 67 -6.52 7.00 25.61
N LYS A 68 -6.08 6.71 24.38
CA LYS A 68 -6.44 7.46 23.17
C LYS A 68 -7.51 6.71 22.36
N THR A 69 -8.19 7.43 21.48
CA THR A 69 -9.13 6.88 20.49
C THR A 69 -8.51 6.96 19.10
N VAL A 70 -8.21 5.80 18.51
CA VAL A 70 -7.67 5.69 17.15
C VAL A 70 -8.80 5.28 16.20
N VAL A 71 -9.03 6.09 15.18
CA VAL A 71 -10.04 5.82 14.15
C VAL A 71 -9.37 5.25 12.92
N ILE A 72 -9.94 4.17 12.38
CA ILE A 72 -9.55 3.58 11.10
C ILE A 72 -10.64 3.90 10.08
N ASP A 73 -10.28 4.54 8.97
CA ASP A 73 -11.20 4.80 7.88
C ASP A 73 -11.49 3.52 7.08
N VAL A 74 -12.76 3.16 6.98
CA VAL A 74 -13.28 2.11 6.09
C VAL A 74 -14.49 2.62 5.28
N ALA A 75 -14.75 3.94 5.31
CA ALA A 75 -15.90 4.54 4.64
C ALA A 75 -15.67 4.78 3.14
N HIS A 76 -14.41 4.76 2.70
CA HIS A 76 -14.01 5.20 1.35
C HIS A 76 -13.69 4.03 0.43
N SER A 77 -14.33 2.87 0.60
CA SER A 77 -14.03 1.65 -0.18
C SER A 77 -12.55 1.30 -0.17
N ASN A 78 -11.95 1.36 1.01
CA ASN A 78 -10.54 1.15 1.26
C ASN A 78 -10.12 -0.25 0.79
N ASP A 79 -8.99 -0.37 0.07
CA ASP A 79 -8.46 -1.64 -0.43
C ASP A 79 -7.62 -2.35 0.65
N VAL A 80 -8.20 -2.46 1.85
CA VAL A 80 -7.64 -3.22 2.97
C VAL A 80 -8.75 -3.93 3.73
N ALA A 81 -8.52 -5.20 4.06
CA ALA A 81 -9.44 -5.95 4.90
C ALA A 81 -9.17 -5.66 6.38
N GLU A 82 -10.20 -5.60 7.21
CA GLU A 82 -10.03 -5.38 8.66
C GLU A 82 -9.15 -6.47 9.30
N GLU A 83 -9.21 -7.70 8.78
CA GLU A 83 -8.39 -8.81 9.24
C GLU A 83 -6.89 -8.59 8.95
N ASP A 84 -6.56 -7.85 7.89
CA ASP A 84 -5.17 -7.50 7.59
C ASP A 84 -4.64 -6.50 8.63
N LEU A 85 -5.50 -5.67 9.24
CA LEU A 85 -5.11 -4.71 10.28
C LEU A 85 -5.09 -5.31 11.68
N GLU A 86 -5.39 -6.61 11.86
CA GLU A 86 -5.42 -7.27 13.17
C GLU A 86 -4.15 -7.05 14.02
N PRO A 87 -2.91 -7.09 13.46
CA PRO A 87 -1.72 -6.81 14.25
C PRO A 87 -1.73 -5.39 14.86
N VAL A 88 -2.15 -4.39 14.07
CA VAL A 88 -2.25 -2.99 14.51
C VAL A 88 -3.34 -2.84 15.58
N VAL A 89 -4.52 -3.40 15.32
CA VAL A 89 -5.65 -3.34 16.25
C VAL A 89 -5.31 -4.03 17.57
N SER A 90 -4.68 -5.20 17.51
CA SER A 90 -4.24 -5.96 18.67
C SER A 90 -3.19 -5.18 19.47
N ALA A 91 -2.20 -4.57 18.82
CA ALA A 91 -1.18 -3.76 19.48
C ALA A 91 -1.79 -2.55 20.20
N LEU A 92 -2.63 -1.77 19.52
CA LEU A 92 -3.34 -0.62 20.09
C LEU A 92 -4.22 -0.99 21.28
N THR A 93 -4.96 -2.10 21.16
CA THR A 93 -5.83 -2.59 22.24
C THR A 93 -5.02 -3.12 23.43
N ALA A 94 -3.87 -3.77 23.17
CA ALA A 94 -2.96 -4.24 24.21
C ALA A 94 -2.31 -3.07 24.98
N GLY A 95 -2.04 -1.94 24.32
CA GLY A 95 -1.63 -0.68 24.93
C GLY A 95 -2.75 0.05 25.69
N GLY A 96 -3.99 -0.45 25.64
CA GLY A 96 -5.12 0.12 26.39
C GLY A 96 -5.81 1.29 25.68
N HIS A 97 -5.55 1.50 24.38
CA HIS A 97 -6.28 2.47 23.57
C HIS A 97 -7.57 1.86 22.99
N THR A 98 -8.46 2.75 22.54
CA THR A 98 -9.72 2.36 21.87
C THR A 98 -9.56 2.47 20.37
N VAL A 99 -9.87 1.40 19.64
CA VAL A 99 -9.94 1.43 18.17
C VAL A 99 -11.40 1.54 17.73
N GLN A 100 -11.68 2.45 16.81
CA GLN A 100 -12.99 2.63 16.19
C GLN A 100 -12.86 2.62 14.67
N TYR A 101 -13.91 2.19 13.99
CA TYR A 101 -13.98 2.24 12.53
C TYR A 101 -14.90 3.38 12.10
N HIS A 102 -14.44 4.22 11.18
CA HIS A 102 -15.29 5.19 10.50
C HIS A 102 -15.89 4.52 9.26
N GLU A 103 -17.20 4.26 9.33
CA GLU A 103 -17.91 3.52 8.29
C GLU A 103 -18.74 4.46 7.39
N SER A 104 -18.95 4.02 6.14
CA SER A 104 -19.91 4.65 5.26
C SER A 104 -21.33 4.45 5.80
N SER A 105 -22.23 5.40 5.54
CA SER A 105 -23.65 5.20 5.88
C SER A 105 -24.46 4.95 4.61
N ASP A 106 -25.38 4.01 4.68
CA ASP A 106 -26.36 3.76 3.62
C ASP A 106 -27.47 4.83 3.55
N ASP A 107 -27.48 5.76 4.50
CA ASP A 107 -28.49 6.82 4.59
C ASP A 107 -28.33 7.84 3.45
N PHE A 108 -29.41 8.02 2.68
CA PHE A 108 -29.43 8.88 1.50
C PHE A 108 -29.31 10.38 1.83
N ASP A 109 -29.75 10.78 3.03
CA ASP A 109 -29.66 12.14 3.54
C ASP A 109 -28.38 12.37 4.37
N SER A 110 -27.44 11.43 4.35
CA SER A 110 -26.20 11.57 5.10
C SER A 110 -25.33 12.68 4.53
N GLU A 111 -24.69 13.43 5.42
CA GLU A 111 -23.65 14.39 5.10
C GLU A 111 -22.30 13.76 5.48
N PRO A 112 -21.56 13.14 4.53
CA PRO A 112 -20.34 12.38 4.82
C PRO A 112 -19.30 13.19 5.60
N ALA A 113 -19.07 14.44 5.18
CA ALA A 113 -18.18 15.38 5.86
C ALA A 113 -18.60 15.67 7.31
N ALA A 114 -19.89 15.87 7.57
CA ALA A 114 -20.37 16.13 8.92
C ALA A 114 -20.15 14.91 9.84
N ARG A 115 -20.36 13.68 9.32
CA ARG A 115 -20.13 12.44 10.06
C ARG A 115 -18.65 12.19 10.32
N LEU A 116 -17.78 12.41 9.32
CA LEU A 116 -16.34 12.30 9.50
C LEU A 116 -15.87 13.31 10.56
N ASN A 117 -16.28 14.57 10.45
CA ASN A 117 -15.89 15.61 11.41
C ASN A 117 -16.37 15.31 12.82
N GLU A 118 -17.58 14.77 12.99
CA GLU A 118 -18.06 14.29 14.30
C GLU A 118 -17.19 13.17 14.86
N THR A 119 -16.81 12.20 14.01
CA THR A 119 -15.91 11.11 14.40
C THR A 119 -14.54 11.66 14.83
N LEU A 120 -13.96 12.56 14.03
CA LEU A 120 -12.65 13.17 14.29
C LEU A 120 -12.63 14.07 15.54
N ARG A 121 -13.75 14.68 15.92
CA ARG A 121 -13.84 15.46 17.16
C ARG A 121 -13.55 14.60 18.40
N GLY A 122 -14.03 13.35 18.40
CA GLY A 122 -13.85 12.39 19.48
C GLY A 122 -12.61 11.49 19.33
N ALA A 123 -11.89 11.58 18.21
CA ALA A 123 -10.68 10.81 17.95
C ALA A 123 -9.43 11.56 18.42
N ASP A 124 -8.34 10.84 18.66
CA ASP A 124 -7.00 11.39 18.90
C ASP A 124 -6.07 11.13 17.70
N ALA A 125 -6.32 10.02 16.99
CA ALA A 125 -5.61 9.65 15.78
C ALA A 125 -6.53 9.09 14.68
N LEU A 126 -6.07 9.19 13.43
CA LEU A 126 -6.72 8.67 12.23
C LEU A 126 -5.74 7.80 11.43
N ILE A 127 -6.20 6.64 10.97
CA ILE A 127 -5.50 5.78 10.02
C ILE A 127 -6.34 5.71 8.74
N VAL A 128 -5.74 6.12 7.62
CA VAL A 128 -6.33 6.05 6.29
C VAL A 128 -5.49 5.11 5.44
N VAL A 129 -6.10 4.03 4.98
CA VAL A 129 -5.44 2.99 4.18
C VAL A 129 -6.09 2.91 2.82
N ASP A 130 -5.33 3.15 1.76
CA ASP A 130 -5.68 2.95 0.35
C ASP A 130 -7.16 3.17 -0.02
N PRO A 131 -7.69 4.40 0.13
CA PRO A 131 -9.11 4.68 -0.11
C PRO A 131 -9.46 4.54 -1.59
N GLY A 132 -10.38 3.65 -1.93
CA GLY A 132 -10.88 3.46 -3.30
C GLY A 132 -11.89 4.51 -3.76
N THR A 133 -12.31 5.42 -2.89
CA THR A 133 -13.24 6.52 -3.16
C THR A 133 -12.65 7.84 -2.72
N ARG A 134 -12.84 8.86 -3.54
CA ARG A 134 -12.33 10.21 -3.29
C ARG A 134 -13.00 10.85 -2.07
N TYR A 135 -12.19 11.42 -1.18
CA TYR A 135 -12.66 12.34 -0.14
C TYR A 135 -13.22 13.62 -0.79
N THR A 136 -14.35 14.08 -0.29
CA THR A 136 -14.87 15.41 -0.62
C THR A 136 -13.93 16.51 -0.13
N ALA A 137 -14.04 17.70 -0.70
CA ALA A 137 -13.24 18.84 -0.26
C ALA A 137 -13.47 19.20 1.22
N GLU A 138 -14.68 18.97 1.72
CA GLU A 138 -15.07 19.23 3.11
C GLU A 138 -14.49 18.18 4.07
N GLU A 139 -14.51 16.90 3.69
CA GLU A 139 -13.85 15.82 4.45
C GLU A 139 -12.33 16.05 4.52
N ALA A 140 -11.70 16.36 3.38
CA ALA A 140 -10.27 16.65 3.33
C ALA A 140 -9.89 17.88 4.18
N ALA A 141 -10.74 18.93 4.19
CA ALA A 141 -10.56 20.08 5.07
C ALA A 141 -10.70 19.71 6.55
N GLY A 142 -11.63 18.80 6.88
CA GLY A 142 -11.78 18.23 8.22
C GLY A 142 -10.53 17.49 8.69
N VAL A 143 -10.00 16.59 7.85
CA VAL A 143 -8.76 15.85 8.16
C VAL A 143 -7.56 16.80 8.31
N SER A 144 -7.45 17.81 7.44
CA SER A 144 -6.41 18.84 7.56
C SER A 144 -6.53 19.61 8.87
N ALA A 145 -7.72 20.08 9.23
CA ALA A 145 -7.95 20.80 10.49
C ALA A 145 -7.67 19.92 11.72
N PHE A 146 -8.03 18.64 11.66
CA PHE A 146 -7.71 17.65 12.68
C PHE A 146 -6.19 17.51 12.87
N ALA A 147 -5.44 17.39 11.77
CA ALA A 147 -3.99 17.29 11.80
C ALA A 147 -3.34 18.58 12.32
N ASP A 148 -3.80 19.76 11.86
CA ASP A 148 -3.30 21.07 12.30
C ASP A 148 -3.53 21.30 13.81
N ALA A 149 -4.63 20.76 14.35
CA ALA A 149 -4.95 20.82 15.76
C ALA A 149 -4.19 19.80 16.63
N GLY A 150 -3.21 19.07 16.09
CA GLY A 150 -2.41 18.11 16.86
C GLY A 150 -2.89 16.66 16.80
N GLY A 151 -3.99 16.39 16.08
CA GLY A 151 -4.43 15.04 15.77
C GLY A 151 -3.42 14.32 14.89
N ARG A 152 -3.16 13.04 15.16
CA ARG A 152 -2.13 12.29 14.45
C ARG A 152 -2.74 11.50 13.31
N VAL A 153 -2.13 11.54 12.13
CA VAL A 153 -2.67 10.85 10.95
C VAL A 153 -1.64 9.92 10.32
N LEU A 154 -2.02 8.67 10.06
CA LEU A 154 -1.28 7.76 9.20
C LEU A 154 -2.02 7.64 7.86
N PHE A 155 -1.31 7.94 6.78
CA PHE A 155 -1.70 7.64 5.42
C PHE A 155 -0.85 6.47 4.94
N ALA A 156 -1.47 5.39 4.49
CA ALA A 156 -0.78 4.27 3.87
C ALA A 156 -1.46 3.89 2.56
N ALA A 157 -0.75 3.95 1.44
CA ALA A 157 -1.29 3.51 0.15
C ALA A 157 -0.19 2.93 -0.72
N GLY A 158 -0.59 1.98 -1.56
CA GLY A 158 0.29 1.34 -2.52
C GLY A 158 0.30 2.10 -3.86
N PRO A 159 1.11 1.63 -4.81
CA PRO A 159 0.98 2.05 -6.20
C PRO A 159 -0.40 1.67 -6.73
N ASP A 160 -1.03 2.57 -7.51
CA ASP A 160 -2.29 2.29 -8.20
C ASP A 160 -2.21 0.91 -8.88
N SER A 161 -3.03 -0.04 -8.42
CA SER A 161 -3.05 -1.40 -8.95
C SER A 161 -3.74 -1.39 -10.32
N GLY A 162 -3.04 -0.88 -11.33
CA GLY A 162 -3.39 -0.91 -12.74
C GLY A 162 -3.39 -2.32 -13.35
N GLY A 163 -3.82 -3.33 -12.59
CA GLY A 163 -4.06 -4.69 -13.06
C GLY A 163 -5.16 -4.75 -14.12
N LEU A 164 -5.62 -5.96 -14.47
CA LEU A 164 -6.70 -6.17 -15.46
C LEU A 164 -7.93 -5.28 -15.20
N GLY A 165 -8.19 -4.88 -13.94
CA GLY A 165 -9.21 -3.91 -13.55
C GLY A 165 -8.96 -2.48 -14.07
N GLY A 166 -7.73 -1.96 -14.02
CA GLY A 166 -7.37 -0.67 -14.61
C GLY A 166 -7.42 -0.68 -16.14
N LEU A 167 -7.02 -1.79 -16.77
CA LEU A 167 -7.12 -1.94 -18.24
C LEU A 167 -8.58 -2.05 -18.72
N LEU A 168 -9.43 -2.77 -17.98
CA LEU A 168 -10.88 -2.82 -18.22
C LEU A 168 -11.55 -1.48 -17.88
N GLY A 169 -11.08 -0.81 -16.84
CA GLY A 169 -11.47 0.54 -16.42
C GLY A 169 -11.26 1.56 -17.54
N LEU A 170 -10.08 1.59 -18.15
CA LEU A 170 -9.79 2.45 -19.30
C LEU A 170 -10.66 2.14 -20.53
N LEU A 171 -11.07 0.88 -20.72
CA LEU A 171 -12.00 0.48 -21.79
C LEU A 171 -13.45 0.92 -21.55
N ILE A 172 -13.83 1.19 -20.29
CA ILE A 172 -15.16 1.70 -19.90
C ILE A 172 -15.15 3.15 -19.42
N GLY A 173 -13.98 3.82 -19.43
CA GLY A 173 -13.82 5.23 -19.06
C GLY A 173 -13.56 5.53 -17.59
N ALA A 174 -13.22 4.53 -16.76
CA ALA A 174 -12.78 4.74 -15.37
C ALA A 174 -11.45 5.51 -15.33
N GLN A 175 -11.36 6.49 -14.42
CA GLN A 175 -10.17 7.30 -14.20
C GLN A 175 -9.19 6.56 -13.27
N PRO A 176 -7.87 6.86 -13.33
CA PRO A 176 -6.90 6.33 -12.36
C PRO A 176 -7.22 6.79 -10.93
N THR A 177 -6.95 5.91 -9.95
CA THR A 177 -7.34 6.03 -8.53
C THR A 177 -6.42 6.94 -7.70
N ASN A 178 -5.29 7.37 -8.26
CA ASN A 178 -4.38 8.31 -7.60
C ASN A 178 -5.05 9.64 -7.20
N GLY A 179 -6.14 10.03 -7.88
CA GLY A 179 -6.89 11.24 -7.52
C GLY A 179 -7.57 11.13 -6.16
N GLU A 180 -7.96 9.91 -5.78
CA GLU A 180 -8.77 9.57 -4.64
C GLU A 180 -7.96 9.81 -3.37
N PHE A 181 -6.74 9.29 -3.30
CA PHE A 181 -5.88 9.51 -2.15
C PHE A 181 -5.31 10.93 -2.08
N ALA A 182 -4.88 11.47 -3.22
CA ALA A 182 -4.36 12.83 -3.29
C ALA A 182 -5.37 13.88 -2.80
N SER A 183 -6.66 13.58 -2.83
CA SER A 183 -7.72 14.48 -2.34
C SER A 183 -7.62 14.79 -0.84
N VAL A 184 -7.12 13.85 -0.03
CA VAL A 184 -6.95 14.00 1.42
C VAL A 184 -5.51 14.24 1.84
N THR A 185 -4.52 13.74 1.08
CA THR A 185 -3.09 13.90 1.43
C THR A 185 -2.49 15.22 0.97
N SER A 186 -2.93 15.77 -0.18
CA SER A 186 -2.34 17.02 -0.71
C SER A 186 -2.54 18.23 0.22
N PRO A 187 -3.71 18.43 0.87
CA PRO A 187 -3.90 19.52 1.83
C PRO A 187 -2.93 19.48 3.01
N VAL A 188 -2.50 18.29 3.42
CA VAL A 188 -1.52 18.08 4.51
C VAL A 188 -0.08 17.97 3.98
N GLY A 189 0.17 18.37 2.73
CA GLY A 189 1.51 18.45 2.17
C GLY A 189 2.14 17.11 1.78
N ILE A 190 1.34 16.07 1.50
CA ILE A 190 1.82 14.73 1.15
C ILE A 190 1.38 14.36 -0.27
N ALA A 191 2.32 13.83 -1.06
CA ALA A 191 2.10 13.33 -2.41
C ALA A 191 2.62 11.90 -2.57
N TYR A 192 1.83 11.07 -3.25
CA TYR A 192 2.18 9.71 -3.63
C TYR A 192 2.43 9.66 -5.13
N ASP A 193 3.41 8.86 -5.55
CA ASP A 193 3.63 8.54 -6.95
C ASP A 193 2.67 7.41 -7.40
N THR A 194 2.53 7.25 -8.71
CA THR A 194 1.60 6.32 -9.36
C THR A 194 2.23 4.97 -9.65
N GLY A 195 3.56 4.92 -9.77
CA GLY A 195 4.30 3.69 -10.11
C GLY A 195 4.90 2.98 -8.90
N TYR A 196 4.96 1.65 -8.99
CA TYR A 196 5.67 0.83 -8.01
C TYR A 196 7.19 0.91 -8.21
N LEU A 197 7.91 0.69 -7.11
CA LEU A 197 9.37 0.60 -7.06
C LEU A 197 9.80 -0.87 -7.02
N TYR A 198 10.96 -1.16 -7.61
CA TYR A 198 11.56 -2.50 -7.58
C TYR A 198 13.09 -2.41 -7.59
N ASN A 199 13.78 -3.41 -7.08
CA ASN A 199 15.24 -3.46 -7.08
C ASN A 199 15.70 -4.82 -7.62
N MET A 200 16.57 -4.82 -8.63
CA MET A 200 17.07 -6.05 -9.25
C MET A 200 18.43 -6.51 -8.69
N GLU A 201 19.04 -5.71 -7.82
CA GLU A 201 20.37 -5.97 -7.24
C GLU A 201 20.27 -6.48 -5.81
N GLU A 202 19.52 -5.78 -4.95
CA GLU A 202 19.32 -6.15 -3.54
C GLU A 202 17.83 -6.08 -3.18
N TYR A 203 17.25 -7.24 -2.88
CA TYR A 203 15.82 -7.42 -2.60
C TYR A 203 15.57 -8.64 -1.70
N GLU A 204 14.38 -8.72 -1.11
CA GLU A 204 13.94 -9.87 -0.31
C GLU A 204 13.23 -10.87 -1.22
N ASN A 205 13.93 -11.93 -1.65
CA ASN A 205 13.38 -13.10 -2.39
C ASN A 205 12.64 -12.82 -3.73
N ASN A 206 12.18 -11.61 -3.98
CA ASN A 206 11.42 -11.11 -5.09
C ASN A 206 11.86 -9.66 -5.33
N TYR A 207 12.22 -9.33 -6.57
CA TYR A 207 12.70 -7.99 -6.95
C TYR A 207 11.73 -6.84 -6.63
N LYS A 208 10.46 -7.15 -6.35
CA LYS A 208 9.47 -6.18 -5.90
C LYS A 208 9.40 -6.00 -4.39
N SER A 209 9.87 -6.97 -3.63
CA SER A 209 9.96 -6.91 -2.17
C SER A 209 11.31 -6.28 -1.83
N ILE A 210 11.32 -4.97 -1.64
CA ILE A 210 12.57 -4.19 -1.56
C ILE A 210 12.84 -3.69 -0.15
N TYR A 211 14.11 -3.41 0.10
CA TYR A 211 14.54 -2.84 1.37
C TYR A 211 14.46 -1.32 1.35
N ALA A 212 14.13 -0.76 2.50
CA ALA A 212 14.31 0.66 2.80
C ALA A 212 15.04 0.83 4.14
N THR A 213 15.79 1.91 4.26
CA THR A 213 16.61 2.23 5.43
C THR A 213 16.35 3.66 5.88
N PRO A 214 16.58 4.01 7.16
CA PRO A 214 16.46 5.38 7.62
C PRO A 214 17.34 6.33 6.80
N SER A 215 16.72 7.41 6.30
CA SER A 215 17.41 8.54 5.67
C SER A 215 17.60 9.71 6.64
N SER A 216 17.07 9.59 7.86
CA SER A 216 17.17 10.60 8.90
C SER A 216 16.98 10.00 10.28
N ASP A 217 17.61 10.60 11.29
CA ASP A 217 17.47 10.22 12.70
C ASP A 217 16.23 10.90 13.30
N SER A 218 15.29 10.12 13.82
CA SER A 218 14.06 10.60 14.45
C SER A 218 13.46 9.51 15.35
N GLU A 219 12.49 9.87 16.20
CA GLU A 219 11.69 8.91 16.97
C GLU A 219 10.99 7.89 16.06
N LEU A 220 10.67 8.26 14.81
CA LEU A 220 10.04 7.36 13.83
C LEU A 220 10.98 6.33 13.23
N THR A 221 12.29 6.55 13.32
CA THR A 221 13.33 5.68 12.77
C THR A 221 14.21 5.07 13.85
N ASP A 222 13.90 5.31 15.13
CA ASP A 222 14.69 4.76 16.23
C ASP A 222 14.60 3.23 16.25
N GLY A 223 15.74 2.57 16.43
CA GLY A 223 15.85 1.11 16.40
C GLY A 223 15.58 0.44 15.04
N VAL A 224 15.28 1.19 13.98
CA VAL A 224 15.05 0.63 12.64
C VAL A 224 16.39 0.59 11.89
N ASP A 225 16.94 -0.60 11.65
CA ASP A 225 18.10 -0.75 10.77
C ASP A 225 17.64 -0.87 9.31
N ARG A 226 16.60 -1.66 9.06
CA ARG A 226 16.05 -1.92 7.72
C ARG A 226 14.63 -2.47 7.75
N VAL A 227 13.79 -2.01 6.82
CA VAL A 227 12.43 -2.51 6.61
C VAL A 227 12.29 -3.18 5.26
N VAL A 228 11.20 -3.94 5.07
CA VAL A 228 10.85 -4.57 3.80
C VAL A 228 9.44 -4.14 3.39
N PHE A 229 9.33 -3.63 2.17
CA PHE A 229 8.05 -3.27 1.55
C PHE A 229 7.83 -4.04 0.25
N ASP A 230 6.58 -4.44 0.01
CA ASP A 230 6.17 -5.23 -1.15
C ASP A 230 5.58 -4.32 -2.23
N SER A 231 6.37 -4.03 -3.27
CA SER A 231 6.02 -3.11 -4.36
C SER A 231 5.64 -1.70 -3.89
N PRO A 232 6.43 -1.02 -3.03
CA PRO A 232 6.05 0.29 -2.53
C PRO A 232 5.98 1.32 -3.67
N THR A 233 5.20 2.38 -3.47
CA THR A 233 5.26 3.60 -4.28
C THR A 233 6.13 4.66 -3.61
N GLN A 234 6.64 5.61 -4.39
CA GLN A 234 7.34 6.77 -3.84
C GLN A 234 6.36 7.69 -3.11
N VAL A 235 6.83 8.23 -1.97
CA VAL A 235 6.13 9.22 -1.17
C VAL A 235 7.02 10.45 -0.98
N VAL A 236 6.44 11.63 -1.14
CA VAL A 236 7.08 12.92 -0.89
C VAL A 236 6.20 13.74 0.05
N ALA A 237 6.82 14.41 1.02
CA ALA A 237 6.13 15.27 1.97
C ALA A 237 6.80 16.64 2.09
N ASP A 238 6.03 17.69 2.39
CA ASP A 238 6.53 19.00 2.83
C ASP A 238 6.99 18.89 4.29
N GLY A 239 8.12 18.20 4.47
CA GLY A 239 8.66 17.87 5.77
C GLY A 239 9.88 16.98 5.64
N GLN A 240 9.82 15.79 6.22
CA GLN A 240 10.97 14.89 6.37
C GLN A 240 10.75 13.57 5.63
N THR A 241 11.70 13.19 4.78
CA THR A 241 11.80 11.80 4.31
C THR A 241 12.46 10.98 5.42
N LEU A 242 11.75 9.95 5.88
CA LEU A 242 12.15 9.12 7.00
C LEU A 242 12.92 7.89 6.53
N LEU A 243 12.39 7.19 5.52
CA LEU A 243 13.03 6.02 4.93
C LEU A 243 13.13 6.17 3.41
N THR A 244 14.29 5.78 2.88
CA THR A 244 14.55 5.68 1.43
C THR A 244 14.87 4.24 1.05
N THR A 245 14.50 3.87 -0.17
CA THR A 245 14.97 2.62 -0.79
C THR A 245 16.48 2.66 -1.01
N LEU A 246 17.08 1.49 -1.21
CA LEU A 246 18.50 1.38 -1.55
C LEU A 246 18.82 1.99 -2.93
N GLU A 247 20.07 2.40 -3.13
CA GLU A 247 20.60 2.82 -4.44
C GLU A 247 20.35 1.74 -5.50
N GLY A 248 20.08 2.16 -6.74
CA GLY A 248 19.80 1.24 -7.85
C GLY A 248 18.36 0.70 -7.87
N THR A 249 17.50 1.13 -6.94
CA THR A 249 16.05 0.89 -7.04
C THR A 249 15.52 1.60 -8.28
N GLU A 250 14.63 0.94 -9.03
CA GLU A 250 14.05 1.45 -10.27
C GLU A 250 12.56 1.74 -10.11
N HIS A 251 12.11 2.83 -10.73
CA HIS A 251 10.69 3.16 -10.85
C HIS A 251 10.04 2.45 -12.05
N SER A 252 8.88 1.83 -11.84
CA SER A 252 8.26 0.93 -12.85
C SER A 252 7.85 1.58 -14.16
N GLU A 253 7.47 2.86 -14.12
CA GLU A 253 7.01 3.59 -15.30
C GLU A 253 8.16 4.28 -16.03
N THR A 254 9.01 5.01 -15.29
CA THR A 254 10.09 5.82 -15.86
C THR A 254 11.36 5.03 -16.11
N ARG A 255 11.56 3.91 -15.40
CA ARG A 255 12.79 3.11 -15.38
C ARG A 255 14.02 3.89 -14.93
N GLU A 256 13.81 5.00 -14.25
CA GLU A 256 14.89 5.72 -13.59
C GLU A 256 15.35 4.92 -12.38
N ALA A 257 16.67 4.85 -12.20
CA ALA A 257 17.31 4.21 -11.06
C ALA A 257 17.74 5.27 -10.05
N GLY A 258 17.56 5.00 -8.77
CA GLY A 258 17.91 5.92 -7.69
C GLY A 258 17.49 5.42 -6.31
N GLU A 259 17.46 6.35 -5.37
CA GLU A 259 16.90 6.18 -4.03
C GLU A 259 15.59 6.96 -3.95
N TYR A 260 14.54 6.31 -3.47
CA TYR A 260 13.19 6.86 -3.43
C TYR A 260 12.67 6.91 -2.00
N GLY A 261 12.10 8.04 -1.59
CA GLY A 261 11.41 8.14 -0.31
C GLY A 261 10.17 7.25 -0.32
N VAL A 262 10.03 6.39 0.69
CA VAL A 262 8.89 5.46 0.83
C VAL A 262 8.16 5.63 2.15
N VAL A 263 8.78 6.32 3.11
CA VAL A 263 8.14 6.80 4.33
C VAL A 263 8.51 8.26 4.52
N ALA A 264 7.52 9.12 4.74
CA ALA A 264 7.73 10.54 4.93
C ALA A 264 6.75 11.12 5.96
N ARG A 265 7.09 12.28 6.52
CA ARG A 265 6.28 13.01 7.49
C ARG A 265 6.09 14.46 7.06
N SER A 266 4.87 14.95 7.19
CA SER A 266 4.56 16.38 7.19
C SER A 266 3.77 16.73 8.45
N GLY A 267 4.36 17.54 9.33
CA GLY A 267 3.72 17.96 10.59
C GLY A 267 3.23 16.78 11.45
N ASN A 268 1.92 16.65 11.57
CA ASN A 268 1.24 15.62 12.36
C ASN A 268 0.74 14.42 11.51
N ALA A 269 1.16 14.34 10.23
CA ALA A 269 0.83 13.25 9.33
C ALA A 269 2.07 12.45 8.90
N ILE A 270 1.95 11.13 8.87
CA ILE A 270 2.92 10.18 8.32
C ILE A 270 2.33 9.56 7.05
N ALA A 271 3.19 9.30 6.08
CA ALA A 271 2.87 8.68 4.83
C ALA A 271 3.77 7.47 4.58
N VAL A 272 3.17 6.32 4.22
CA VAL A 272 3.86 5.06 3.93
C VAL A 272 3.39 4.54 2.57
N GLY A 273 4.34 4.29 1.66
CA GLY A 273 4.09 3.87 0.27
C GLY A 273 3.72 2.40 0.07
N ASP A 274 3.49 1.65 1.15
CA ASP A 274 3.05 0.26 1.11
C ASP A 274 2.17 0.00 2.34
N PRO A 275 0.84 -0.16 2.21
CA PRO A 275 -0.05 -0.47 3.33
C PRO A 275 0.11 -1.91 3.81
N GLY A 276 0.61 -2.80 2.94
CA GLY A 276 0.79 -4.22 3.22
C GLY A 276 1.76 -4.49 4.36
N PHE A 277 2.63 -3.54 4.73
CA PHE A 277 3.55 -3.66 5.86
C PHE A 277 2.84 -3.88 7.21
N MET A 278 1.59 -3.40 7.36
CA MET A 278 0.80 -3.59 8.59
C MET A 278 0.19 -5.00 8.70
N SER A 279 0.18 -5.76 7.59
CA SER A 279 -0.52 -7.03 7.52
C SER A 279 0.11 -8.11 8.39
N SER A 280 -0.71 -9.08 8.82
CA SER A 280 -0.24 -10.28 9.55
C SER A 280 0.90 -11.04 8.84
N GLN A 281 1.03 -10.88 7.53
CA GLN A 281 2.07 -11.52 6.72
C GLN A 281 3.41 -10.76 6.75
N ASN A 282 3.37 -9.45 7.00
CA ASN A 282 4.50 -8.54 6.75
C ASN A 282 4.92 -7.71 7.96
N TYR A 283 4.08 -7.58 9.00
CA TYR A 283 4.34 -6.69 10.14
C TYR A 283 5.63 -6.99 10.90
N ASN A 284 6.17 -8.21 10.80
CA ASN A 284 7.38 -8.64 11.51
C ASN A 284 8.49 -9.11 10.57
N ARG A 285 8.51 -8.63 9.31
CA ARG A 285 9.62 -8.86 8.38
C ARG A 285 10.68 -7.79 8.57
N ALA A 286 11.93 -8.19 8.78
CA ALA A 286 13.01 -7.28 9.19
C ALA A 286 12.53 -6.44 10.39
N ASP A 287 12.77 -5.13 10.39
CA ASP A 287 12.37 -4.23 11.47
C ASP A 287 11.00 -3.57 11.20
N ASN A 288 10.13 -4.19 10.40
CA ASN A 288 8.78 -3.67 10.17
C ASN A 288 7.98 -3.53 11.49
N ASP A 289 8.22 -4.39 12.47
CA ASP A 289 7.54 -4.36 13.77
C ASP A 289 8.04 -3.19 14.62
N VAL A 290 9.32 -2.86 14.52
CA VAL A 290 9.93 -1.68 15.16
C VAL A 290 9.40 -0.40 14.51
N LEU A 291 9.41 -0.30 13.18
CA LEU A 291 8.83 0.84 12.47
C LEU A 291 7.35 1.02 12.83
N LEU A 292 6.59 -0.08 12.86
CA LEU A 292 5.17 -0.04 13.20
C LEU A 292 4.97 0.40 14.65
N GLY A 293 5.81 -0.07 15.59
CA GLY A 293 5.87 0.43 16.97
C GLY A 293 6.04 1.94 17.03
N ASN A 294 7.05 2.49 16.35
CA ASN A 294 7.31 3.93 16.32
C ASN A 294 6.15 4.72 15.71
N VAL A 295 5.49 4.18 14.67
CA VAL A 295 4.29 4.79 14.07
C VAL A 295 3.13 4.79 15.06
N LEU A 296 2.88 3.68 15.76
CA LEU A 296 1.80 3.61 16.76
C LEU A 296 2.06 4.55 17.94
N GLU A 297 3.31 4.62 18.42
CA GLU A 297 3.75 5.60 19.42
C GLU A 297 3.41 7.02 18.99
N PHE A 298 3.79 7.39 17.76
CA PHE A 298 3.48 8.70 17.21
C PHE A 298 1.98 8.98 17.16
N LEU A 299 1.16 7.98 16.80
CA LEU A 299 -0.29 8.12 16.75
C LEU A 299 -0.89 8.39 18.15
N VAL A 300 -0.39 7.72 19.18
CA VAL A 300 -1.00 7.75 20.53
C VAL A 300 -0.36 8.79 21.47
N THR A 301 0.75 9.41 21.08
CA THR A 301 1.39 10.51 21.84
C THR A 301 1.02 11.90 21.31
N GLY A 302 0.04 11.99 20.40
CA GLY A 302 -0.51 13.26 19.95
C GLY A 302 -1.32 13.99 21.02
N GLU A 303 -1.19 15.31 21.03
CA GLU A 303 -2.04 16.20 21.84
C GLU A 303 -2.96 17.01 20.92
N LYS A 304 -4.15 16.47 20.65
CA LYS A 304 -5.14 17.16 19.80
C LYS A 304 -5.96 18.16 20.60
N GLU A 305 -6.15 19.35 20.04
CA GLU A 305 -7.13 20.31 20.55
C GLU A 305 -8.56 19.74 20.51
N ALA A 306 -9.27 19.89 21.64
CA ALA A 306 -10.63 19.37 21.78
C ALA A 306 -11.61 20.11 20.87
N GLY A 307 -12.58 19.38 20.30
CA GLY A 307 -13.65 19.96 19.49
C GLY A 307 -13.26 20.34 18.06
N VAL A 308 -12.03 20.05 17.62
CA VAL A 308 -11.61 20.17 16.21
C VAL A 308 -11.78 18.81 15.52
N PRO A 309 -12.36 18.74 14.30
CA PRO A 309 -12.86 19.85 13.47
C PRO A 309 -14.11 20.54 14.04
N GLU A 310 -14.21 21.86 13.85
CA GLU A 310 -15.32 22.67 14.38
C GLU A 310 -16.69 22.14 13.90
N GLU A 311 -17.70 22.27 14.75
CA GLU A 311 -19.08 22.01 14.34
C GLU A 311 -19.51 23.03 13.28
N PRO A 312 -20.27 22.62 12.25
CA PRO A 312 -20.85 23.56 11.33
C PRO A 312 -21.71 24.57 12.11
N SER A 313 -21.35 25.85 12.01
CA SER A 313 -22.07 26.92 12.69
C SER A 313 -23.50 26.96 12.16
N THR A 314 -24.47 26.59 13.00
CA THR A 314 -25.88 26.80 12.69
C THR A 314 -26.18 28.30 12.85
N GLU A 315 -25.73 29.13 11.90
CA GLU A 315 -26.27 30.46 11.73
C GLU A 315 -27.75 30.31 11.37
N ARG A 316 -28.61 30.25 12.40
CA ARG A 316 -30.03 30.52 12.27
C ARG A 316 -30.11 31.92 11.68
N ASP A 317 -30.38 32.00 10.38
CA ASP A 317 -30.90 33.19 9.72
C ASP A 317 -32.04 33.74 10.59
N THR A 318 -31.73 34.72 11.44
CA THR A 318 -32.74 35.56 12.06
C THR A 318 -33.29 36.41 10.93
N VAL A 319 -34.28 35.87 10.23
CA VAL A 319 -35.14 36.63 9.31
C VAL A 319 -35.61 37.86 10.10
N PRO A 320 -35.27 39.09 9.68
CA PRO A 320 -35.86 40.26 10.30
C PRO A 320 -37.36 40.16 10.08
N GLN A 321 -38.15 40.05 11.15
CA GLN A 321 -39.59 40.30 11.07
C GLN A 321 -39.75 41.74 10.56
N SER A 322 -39.98 41.88 9.26
CA SER A 322 -40.49 43.12 8.68
C SER A 322 -41.80 43.42 9.37
N GLY A 323 -41.76 44.32 10.35
CA GLY A 323 -42.92 44.88 11.00
C GLY A 323 -43.85 45.46 9.93
N SER A 324 -44.98 44.77 9.72
CA SER A 324 -46.07 45.25 8.88
C SER A 324 -46.65 46.52 9.53
N SER A 325 -46.15 47.66 9.07
CA SER A 325 -46.75 48.96 9.38
C SER A 325 -48.00 49.10 8.52
N ALA A 326 -49.15 48.76 9.07
CA ALA A 326 -50.43 49.02 8.42
C ALA A 326 -50.63 50.55 8.22
N PRO A 327 -51.11 51.03 7.06
CA PRO A 327 -51.36 52.45 6.86
C PRO A 327 -52.56 52.93 7.68
N ARG A 328 -52.37 54.03 8.42
CA ARG A 328 -53.42 54.73 9.15
C ARG A 328 -54.30 55.50 8.17
N VAL A 329 -55.57 55.12 8.05
CA VAL A 329 -56.59 55.88 7.30
C VAL A 329 -56.95 57.14 8.11
N PRO A 330 -56.94 58.36 7.52
CA PRO A 330 -57.44 59.56 8.17
C PRO A 330 -58.98 59.53 8.20
N GLY A 331 -59.58 59.77 9.37
CA GLY A 331 -61.02 59.80 9.57
C GLY A 331 -61.70 61.07 9.05
N GLU A 332 -62.99 60.92 8.74
CA GLU A 332 -64.03 61.95 8.84
C GLU A 332 -64.60 61.99 10.27
#